data_AF-A0A5N6SV74-F1
#
_entry.id   AF-A0A5N6SV74-F1
#
_cell.length_a   1.000
_cell.length_b   1.000
_cell.length_c   1.000
_cell.angle_alpha   90.00
_cell.angle_beta   90.00
_cell.angle_gamma   90.00
#
_symmetry.space_group_name_H-M   'P 1'
#
loop_
_entity.id
_entity.type
_entity.pdbx_description
1 polymer ?
#
loop_
_entity_poly.entity_id
_entity_poly.type
_entity_poly.pdbx_seq_one_letter_code
_entity_poly.pdbx_strand_id
1 'polypeptide(L)'
;MEQVQQQVVAPSTNEHCEIKQQQQLAFTVFINNAFPISQAYNKFRETNYPNFAHYITSKFGQSVCLDTSAYSVCLVFQSRTDVEASLLNKGRHAYIHALRALQHALNSEQISNKPEMIGTSILLSIYEMRVPSEPHNEWSNHCLGVAALMKEMGAQSFADGFARSCYIFFRGFLIAVAFHQQKPCFLEEDQWQQLGERIRVEDSQKLGISSIFVDVTERIFMELVKCPRYVYEAQVHQCTQNYQRALVMSSQILGTQNNLRSLVTQLKDLISTYQPEVIPSAPGYLLKGAEDAVHLLGTLARRLIMNPIPPLHVYSGLTWLIDNMYIAYDARWLDEFACSMGLLGTTLVD
;
A
#
# COMPACT_ATOMS: atom_id res chain seq x y z
N MET A 1 -5.35 -59.59 4.04
CA MET A 1 -5.17 -58.16 4.35
C MET A 1 -4.24 -57.58 3.32
N GLU A 2 -4.77 -57.21 2.15
CA GLU A 2 -4.01 -56.47 1.13
C GLU A 2 -4.11 -54.98 1.47
N GLN A 3 -2.98 -54.36 1.79
CA GLN A 3 -2.87 -52.92 1.92
C GLN A 3 -2.92 -52.31 0.52
N VAL A 4 -4.03 -51.66 0.20
CA VAL A 4 -4.15 -50.79 -0.97
C VAL A 4 -3.29 -49.55 -0.71
N GLN A 5 -2.09 -49.53 -1.29
CA GLN A 5 -1.30 -48.31 -1.45
C GLN A 5 -2.09 -47.38 -2.40
N GLN A 6 -2.69 -46.33 -1.85
CA GLN A 6 -3.15 -45.19 -2.63
C GLN A 6 -1.93 -44.54 -3.29
N GLN A 7 -1.69 -44.89 -4.56
CA GLN A 7 -0.78 -44.14 -5.42
C GLN A 7 -1.38 -42.75 -5.61
N VAL A 8 -0.76 -41.75 -5.00
CA VAL A 8 -0.99 -40.34 -5.32
C VAL A 8 -0.44 -40.13 -6.73
N VAL A 9 -1.30 -40.22 -7.73
CA VAL A 9 -0.94 -39.99 -9.13
C VAL A 9 -0.58 -38.51 -9.27
N ALA A 10 0.65 -38.23 -9.69
CA ALA A 10 1.09 -36.87 -9.99
C ALA A 10 0.28 -36.32 -11.17
N PRO A 11 -0.15 -35.04 -11.15
CA PRO A 11 -1.04 -34.51 -12.17
C PRO A 11 -0.38 -34.57 -13.56
N SER A 12 -1.18 -34.76 -14.60
CA SER A 12 -0.69 -34.74 -15.99
C SER A 12 -0.24 -33.34 -16.42
N THR A 13 0.52 -33.21 -17.51
CA THR A 13 0.94 -31.89 -18.03
C THR A 13 -0.25 -31.00 -18.43
N ASN A 14 -1.34 -31.60 -18.89
CA ASN A 14 -2.57 -30.86 -19.21
C ASN A 14 -3.26 -30.35 -17.94
N GLU A 15 -3.35 -31.18 -16.89
CA GLU A 15 -3.91 -30.78 -15.59
C GLU A 15 -3.08 -29.66 -14.94
N HIS A 16 -1.76 -29.72 -15.01
CA HIS A 16 -0.90 -28.63 -14.52
C HIS A 16 -1.14 -27.30 -15.27
N CYS A 17 -1.36 -27.37 -16.58
CA CYS A 17 -1.68 -26.20 -17.40
C CYS A 17 -3.04 -25.60 -17.00
N GLU A 18 -4.06 -26.44 -16.82
CA GLU A 18 -5.40 -26.03 -16.39
C GLU A 18 -5.39 -25.39 -15.00
N ILE A 19 -4.70 -25.99 -14.02
CA ILE A 19 -4.55 -25.44 -12.66
C ILE A 19 -3.91 -24.06 -12.72
N LYS A 20 -2.84 -23.90 -13.52
CA LYS A 20 -2.15 -22.63 -13.68
C LYS A 20 -3.06 -21.56 -14.29
N GLN A 21 -3.82 -21.89 -15.33
CA GLN A 21 -4.78 -20.97 -15.94
C GLN A 21 -5.87 -20.55 -14.96
N GLN A 22 -6.37 -21.49 -14.16
CA GLN A 22 -7.37 -21.20 -13.12
C GLN A 22 -6.83 -20.24 -12.06
N GLN A 23 -5.58 -20.42 -11.61
CA GLN A 23 -4.93 -19.51 -10.66
C GLN A 23 -4.72 -18.11 -11.23
N GLN A 24 -4.31 -18.00 -12.50
CA GLN A 24 -4.16 -16.73 -13.20
C GLN A 24 -5.49 -15.97 -13.31
N LEU A 25 -6.56 -16.67 -13.65
CA LEU A 25 -7.90 -16.10 -13.72
C LEU A 25 -8.37 -15.64 -12.33
N ALA A 26 -8.22 -16.47 -11.30
CA ALA A 26 -8.60 -16.13 -9.94
C ALA A 26 -7.87 -14.89 -9.42
N PHE A 27 -6.57 -14.76 -9.70
CA PHE A 27 -5.79 -13.60 -9.30
C PHE A 27 -6.21 -12.33 -10.06
N THR A 28 -6.55 -12.47 -11.34
CA THR A 28 -7.12 -11.37 -12.13
C THR A 28 -8.44 -10.89 -11.55
N VAL A 29 -9.32 -11.81 -11.13
CA VAL A 29 -10.58 -11.49 -10.46
C VAL A 29 -10.33 -10.73 -9.16
N PHE A 30 -9.39 -11.20 -8.32
CA PHE A 30 -8.98 -10.50 -7.11
C PHE A 30 -8.56 -9.05 -7.38
N ILE A 31 -7.62 -8.83 -8.30
CA ILE A 31 -7.11 -7.48 -8.62
C ILE A 31 -8.24 -6.59 -9.15
N ASN A 32 -9.11 -7.09 -10.01
CA ASN A 32 -10.23 -6.32 -10.56
C ASN A 32 -11.33 -6.01 -9.52
N ASN A 33 -11.42 -6.80 -8.44
CA ASN A 33 -12.36 -6.58 -7.36
C ASN A 33 -11.82 -5.62 -6.30
N ALA A 34 -10.56 -5.76 -5.93
CA ALA A 34 -9.94 -5.05 -4.82
C ALA A 34 -9.13 -3.81 -5.25
N PHE A 35 -8.62 -3.77 -6.49
CA PHE A 35 -7.70 -2.73 -6.99
C PHE A 35 -7.96 -2.25 -8.44
N PRO A 36 -9.22 -2.08 -8.91
CA PRO A 36 -9.51 -1.74 -10.31
C PRO A 36 -8.94 -0.37 -10.78
N ILE A 37 -9.01 0.66 -9.96
CA ILE A 37 -8.58 2.03 -10.22
C ILE A 37 -7.05 2.11 -10.25
N SER A 38 -6.35 1.58 -9.24
CA SER A 38 -4.88 1.61 -9.23
C SER A 38 -4.29 0.77 -10.36
N GLN A 39 -4.88 -0.38 -10.70
CA GLN A 39 -4.48 -1.19 -11.85
C GLN A 39 -4.66 -0.42 -13.15
N ALA A 40 -5.84 0.17 -13.38
CA ALA A 40 -6.11 0.94 -14.59
C ALA A 40 -5.17 2.15 -14.72
N TYR A 41 -4.94 2.87 -13.62
CA TYR A 41 -4.07 4.03 -13.61
C TYR A 41 -2.62 3.67 -13.91
N ASN A 42 -2.09 2.58 -13.36
CA ASN A 42 -0.67 2.22 -13.50
C ASN A 42 -0.34 1.45 -14.78
N LYS A 43 -1.32 1.13 -15.64
CA LYS A 43 -1.08 0.38 -16.88
C LYS A 43 -0.03 1.00 -17.81
N PHE A 44 0.04 2.33 -17.87
CA PHE A 44 1.06 3.03 -18.68
C PHE A 44 2.50 2.76 -18.21
N ARG A 45 2.69 2.29 -16.96
CA ARG A 45 4.02 2.01 -16.41
C ARG A 45 4.60 0.69 -16.92
N GLU A 46 3.78 -0.19 -17.51
CA GLU A 46 4.12 -1.54 -18.00
C GLU A 46 4.87 -1.54 -19.35
N THR A 47 5.79 -0.61 -19.56
CA THR A 47 6.58 -0.57 -20.80
C THR A 47 7.79 -1.48 -20.75
N ASN A 48 8.53 -1.45 -19.63
CA ASN A 48 9.84 -2.09 -19.49
C ASN A 48 9.91 -3.08 -18.31
N TYR A 49 8.82 -3.24 -17.56
CA TYR A 49 8.72 -4.14 -16.43
C TYR A 49 7.26 -4.55 -16.22
N PRO A 50 7.00 -5.77 -15.70
CA PRO A 50 5.64 -6.20 -15.39
C PRO A 50 5.06 -5.39 -14.22
N ASN A 51 3.77 -5.04 -14.29
CA ASN A 51 3.06 -4.55 -13.11
C ASN A 51 3.02 -5.65 -12.02
N PHE A 52 2.61 -5.27 -10.81
CA PHE A 52 2.54 -6.17 -9.66
C PHE A 52 1.74 -7.45 -9.96
N ALA A 53 0.56 -7.32 -10.55
CA ALA A 53 -0.31 -8.45 -10.87
C ALA A 53 0.23 -9.33 -12.01
N HIS A 54 0.79 -8.72 -13.04
CA HIS A 54 1.34 -9.40 -14.20
C HIS A 54 2.58 -10.21 -13.79
N TYR A 55 3.44 -9.68 -12.92
CA TYR A 55 4.57 -10.44 -12.40
C TYR A 55 4.09 -11.69 -11.65
N ILE A 56 3.17 -11.55 -10.69
CA ILE A 56 2.66 -12.67 -9.88
C ILE A 56 2.03 -13.74 -10.78
N THR A 57 1.16 -13.33 -11.71
CA THR A 57 0.51 -14.26 -12.64
C THR A 57 1.50 -14.99 -13.56
N SER A 58 2.61 -14.34 -13.94
CA SER A 58 3.68 -14.97 -14.73
C SER A 58 4.50 -16.01 -13.93
N LYS A 59 4.53 -15.87 -12.60
CA LYS A 59 5.32 -16.69 -11.67
C LYS A 59 4.58 -17.86 -11.05
N PHE A 60 3.29 -18.06 -11.37
CA PHE A 60 2.55 -19.24 -10.91
C PHE A 60 3.27 -20.54 -11.24
N GLY A 61 3.46 -21.37 -10.21
CA GLY A 61 4.18 -22.65 -10.25
C GLY A 61 5.70 -22.53 -10.08
N GLN A 62 6.23 -21.32 -9.86
CA GLN A 62 7.68 -21.10 -9.69
C GLN A 62 8.06 -20.66 -8.27
N SER A 63 7.10 -20.14 -7.49
CA SER A 63 7.38 -19.60 -6.15
C SER A 63 6.27 -19.98 -5.18
N VAL A 64 6.56 -20.92 -4.28
CA VAL A 64 5.60 -21.41 -3.27
C VAL A 64 5.06 -20.25 -2.42
N CYS A 65 5.92 -19.28 -2.09
CA CYS A 65 5.54 -18.10 -1.29
C CYS A 65 4.52 -17.23 -2.03
N LEU A 66 4.78 -16.89 -3.30
CA LEU A 66 3.84 -16.11 -4.10
C LEU A 66 2.56 -16.88 -4.40
N ASP A 67 2.66 -18.16 -4.76
CA ASP A 67 1.51 -18.98 -5.14
C ASP A 67 0.52 -19.12 -3.97
N THR A 68 1.02 -19.44 -2.79
CA THR A 68 0.18 -19.66 -1.59
C THR A 68 -0.43 -18.37 -1.06
N SER A 69 0.32 -17.25 -1.08
CA SER A 69 -0.20 -15.93 -0.68
C SER A 69 -1.17 -15.33 -1.70
N ALA A 70 -0.91 -15.53 -3.00
CA ALA A 70 -1.84 -15.17 -4.06
C ALA A 70 -3.14 -15.97 -3.92
N TYR A 71 -3.04 -17.27 -3.67
CA TYR A 71 -4.20 -18.12 -3.45
C TYR A 71 -5.02 -17.70 -2.23
N SER A 72 -4.38 -17.30 -1.12
CA SER A 72 -5.12 -16.84 0.06
C SER A 72 -5.94 -15.58 -0.20
N VAL A 73 -5.40 -14.58 -0.91
CA VAL A 73 -6.17 -13.39 -1.28
C VAL A 73 -7.26 -13.72 -2.30
N CYS A 74 -6.98 -14.55 -3.31
CA CYS A 74 -7.98 -14.96 -4.30
C CYS A 74 -9.25 -15.54 -3.66
N LEU A 75 -9.11 -16.29 -2.56
CA LEU A 75 -10.24 -16.91 -1.86
C LEU A 75 -11.12 -15.89 -1.13
N VAL A 76 -10.54 -14.85 -0.55
CA VAL A 76 -11.28 -13.88 0.29
C VAL A 76 -11.72 -12.62 -0.47
N PHE A 77 -11.38 -12.54 -1.76
CA PHE A 77 -11.71 -11.43 -2.67
C PHE A 77 -12.40 -11.90 -3.98
N GLN A 78 -13.01 -13.09 -4.00
CA GLN A 78 -13.78 -13.57 -5.16
C GLN A 78 -14.96 -12.65 -5.52
N SER A 79 -15.53 -12.00 -4.51
CA SER A 79 -16.60 -11.01 -4.61
C SER A 79 -16.12 -9.68 -4.02
N ARG A 80 -16.75 -8.59 -4.44
CA ARG A 80 -16.51 -7.26 -3.87
C ARG A 80 -17.09 -7.13 -2.47
N THR A 81 -18.25 -7.73 -2.21
CA THR A 81 -19.10 -7.36 -1.06
C THR A 81 -19.18 -8.38 0.05
N ASP A 82 -19.03 -9.67 -0.25
CA ASP A 82 -19.23 -10.74 0.74
C ASP A 82 -18.27 -11.90 0.50
N VAL A 83 -17.94 -12.64 1.55
CA VAL A 83 -17.06 -13.81 1.50
C VAL A 83 -17.75 -14.99 2.17
N GLU A 84 -17.94 -16.07 1.42
CA GLU A 84 -18.51 -17.29 1.98
C GLU A 84 -17.64 -17.86 3.11
N ALA A 85 -18.26 -18.35 4.18
CA ALA A 85 -17.55 -18.96 5.32
C ALA A 85 -16.63 -20.13 4.91
N SER A 86 -17.02 -20.89 3.88
CA SER A 86 -16.21 -21.97 3.34
C SER A 86 -14.90 -21.47 2.72
N LEU A 87 -14.93 -20.31 2.06
CA LEU A 87 -13.79 -19.65 1.46
C LEU A 87 -12.90 -18.99 2.51
N LEU A 88 -13.47 -18.42 3.57
CA LEU A 88 -12.70 -17.88 4.70
C LEU A 88 -11.83 -18.97 5.35
N ASN A 89 -12.38 -20.17 5.58
CA ASN A 89 -11.62 -21.28 6.15
C ASN A 89 -10.49 -21.76 5.22
N LYS A 90 -10.76 -21.91 3.93
CA LYS A 90 -9.73 -22.26 2.93
C LYS A 90 -8.66 -21.17 2.83
N GLY A 91 -9.08 -19.90 2.83
CA GLY A 91 -8.22 -18.72 2.79
C GLY A 91 -7.27 -18.69 3.97
N ARG A 92 -7.79 -18.97 5.18
CA ARG A 92 -6.99 -19.06 6.41
C ARG A 92 -5.93 -20.17 6.32
N HIS A 93 -6.27 -21.35 5.82
CA HIS A 93 -5.29 -22.43 5.64
C HIS A 93 -4.19 -22.04 4.64
N ALA A 94 -4.56 -21.41 3.52
CA ALA A 94 -3.61 -20.91 2.53
C ALA A 94 -2.70 -19.81 3.11
N TYR A 95 -3.27 -18.86 3.86
CA TYR A 95 -2.55 -17.80 4.55
C TYR A 95 -1.52 -18.38 5.54
N ILE A 96 -1.91 -19.35 6.40
CA ILE A 96 -1.00 -19.99 7.35
C ILE A 96 0.14 -20.71 6.60
N HIS A 97 -0.16 -21.36 5.49
CA HIS A 97 0.85 -22.03 4.68
C HIS A 97 1.84 -21.03 4.07
N ALA A 98 1.33 -19.92 3.50
CA ALA A 98 2.15 -18.85 2.96
C ALA A 98 3.05 -18.20 4.02
N LEU A 99 2.53 -17.98 5.23
CA LEU A 99 3.31 -17.45 6.35
C LEU A 99 4.48 -18.37 6.72
N ARG A 100 4.25 -19.69 6.80
CA ARG A 100 5.31 -20.68 7.08
C ARG A 100 6.35 -20.73 5.96
N ALA A 101 5.91 -20.67 4.70
CA ALA A 101 6.80 -20.65 3.55
C ALA A 101 7.69 -19.39 3.55
N LEU A 102 7.09 -18.23 3.82
CA LEU A 102 7.80 -16.96 3.94
C LEU A 102 8.83 -17.00 5.09
N GLN A 103 8.45 -17.48 6.27
CA GLN A 103 9.36 -17.62 7.41
C GLN A 103 10.56 -18.52 7.08
N HIS A 104 10.32 -19.65 6.42
CA HIS A 104 11.39 -20.55 6.00
C HIS A 104 12.33 -19.90 4.97
N ALA A 105 11.78 -19.17 4.00
CA ALA A 105 12.55 -18.46 2.99
C ALA A 105 13.39 -17.32 3.59
N LEU A 106 12.86 -16.57 4.56
CA LEU A 106 13.59 -15.51 5.25
C LEU A 106 14.75 -16.06 6.09
N ASN A 107 14.58 -17.22 6.71
CA ASN A 107 15.63 -17.85 7.53
C ASN A 107 16.75 -18.52 6.72
N SER A 108 16.60 -18.65 5.40
CA SER A 108 17.57 -19.35 4.53
C SER A 108 18.46 -18.40 3.71
N GLU A 109 18.76 -17.21 4.27
CA GLU A 109 19.51 -16.01 3.79
C GLU A 109 20.26 -16.05 2.43
N GLN A 110 20.81 -17.17 1.98
CA GLN A 110 21.56 -17.31 0.73
C GLN A 110 20.70 -17.63 -0.52
N ILE A 111 19.42 -17.99 -0.40
CA ILE A 111 18.60 -18.49 -1.54
C ILE A 111 17.35 -17.64 -1.82
N SER A 112 16.94 -16.73 -0.93
CA SER A 112 15.64 -16.08 -1.05
C SER A 112 15.60 -14.91 -2.04
N ASN A 113 14.65 -14.98 -2.98
CA ASN A 113 14.34 -13.88 -3.90
C ASN A 113 13.60 -12.77 -3.12
N LYS A 114 14.34 -11.80 -2.57
CA LYS A 114 13.80 -10.74 -1.70
C LYS A 114 12.62 -9.95 -2.30
N PRO A 115 12.61 -9.55 -3.58
CA PRO A 115 11.42 -8.97 -4.22
C PRO A 115 10.17 -9.85 -4.13
N GLU A 116 10.31 -11.17 -4.29
CA GLU A 116 9.19 -12.10 -4.12
C GLU A 116 8.73 -12.18 -2.68
N MET A 117 9.66 -12.15 -1.71
CA MET A 117 9.30 -12.10 -0.29
C MET A 117 8.52 -10.83 0.06
N ILE A 118 8.89 -9.69 -0.53
CA ILE A 118 8.12 -8.45 -0.40
C ILE A 118 6.73 -8.62 -1.02
N GLY A 119 6.63 -9.17 -2.24
CA GLY A 119 5.35 -9.45 -2.88
C GLY A 119 4.45 -10.36 -2.03
N THR A 120 5.01 -11.42 -1.46
CA THR A 120 4.31 -12.31 -0.53
C THR A 120 3.83 -11.56 0.72
N SER A 121 4.69 -10.77 1.37
CA SER A 121 4.32 -9.99 2.56
C SER A 121 3.24 -8.94 2.25
N ILE A 122 3.26 -8.32 1.06
CA ILE A 122 2.21 -7.41 0.59
C ILE A 122 0.86 -8.16 0.49
N LEU A 123 0.83 -9.34 -0.13
CA LEU A 123 -0.39 -10.13 -0.27
C LEU A 123 -0.93 -10.60 1.09
N LEU A 124 -0.05 -10.99 2.02
CA LEU A 124 -0.43 -11.32 3.40
C LEU A 124 -1.00 -10.11 4.15
N SER A 125 -0.41 -8.92 3.95
CA SER A 125 -0.95 -7.67 4.51
C SER A 125 -2.37 -7.39 3.99
N ILE A 126 -2.59 -7.53 2.68
CA ILE A 126 -3.91 -7.32 2.05
C ILE A 126 -4.93 -8.35 2.56
N TYR A 127 -4.52 -9.60 2.73
CA TYR A 127 -5.37 -10.64 3.31
C TYR A 127 -5.87 -10.22 4.70
N GLU A 128 -4.99 -9.75 5.58
CA GLU A 128 -5.34 -9.34 6.94
C GLU A 128 -6.25 -8.11 6.97
N MET A 129 -6.10 -7.18 6.01
CA MET A 129 -7.01 -6.03 5.91
C MET A 129 -8.44 -6.43 5.55
N ARG A 130 -8.64 -7.54 4.83
CA ARG A 130 -9.97 -8.06 4.44
C ARG A 130 -10.54 -9.04 5.44
N VAL A 131 -9.69 -9.82 6.08
CA VAL A 131 -10.06 -10.76 7.14
C VAL A 131 -9.27 -10.41 8.39
N PRO A 132 -9.71 -9.37 9.14
CA PRO A 132 -9.03 -8.96 10.36
C PRO A 132 -8.96 -10.13 11.34
N SER A 133 -7.76 -10.40 11.84
CA SER A 133 -7.57 -11.37 12.91
C SER A 133 -7.83 -10.71 14.26
N GLU A 134 -8.29 -11.50 15.24
CA GLU A 134 -8.39 -11.05 16.62
C GLU A 134 -7.04 -11.29 17.32
N PRO A 135 -6.44 -10.28 17.98
CA PRO A 135 -6.93 -8.91 18.15
C PRO A 135 -6.75 -8.03 16.90
N HIS A 136 -7.73 -7.17 16.60
CA HIS A 136 -7.82 -6.33 15.38
C HIS A 136 -6.63 -5.39 15.09
N ASN A 137 -5.66 -5.24 15.99
CA ASN A 137 -4.53 -4.32 15.86
C ASN A 137 -3.27 -4.92 15.21
N GLU A 138 -3.29 -6.19 14.80
CA GLU A 138 -2.10 -6.87 14.28
C GLU A 138 -1.88 -6.71 12.76
N TRP A 139 -2.82 -6.11 12.03
CA TRP A 139 -2.72 -5.91 10.57
C TRP A 139 -1.44 -5.16 10.13
N SER A 140 -0.86 -4.38 11.04
CA SER A 140 0.36 -3.61 10.76
C SER A 140 1.62 -4.47 10.71
N ASN A 141 1.61 -5.70 11.22
CA ASN A 141 2.79 -6.55 11.33
C ASN A 141 3.40 -6.89 9.96
N HIS A 142 2.60 -7.33 8.97
CA HIS A 142 3.14 -7.61 7.64
C HIS A 142 3.52 -6.33 6.89
N CYS A 143 2.81 -5.22 7.11
CA CYS A 143 3.21 -3.92 6.57
C CYS A 143 4.60 -3.50 7.10
N LEU A 144 4.86 -3.73 8.38
CA LEU A 144 6.16 -3.50 9.01
C LEU A 144 7.23 -4.48 8.48
N GLY A 145 6.87 -5.74 8.24
CA GLY A 145 7.73 -6.72 7.57
C GLY A 145 8.14 -6.27 6.16
N VAL A 146 7.19 -5.76 5.37
CA VAL A 146 7.47 -5.14 4.06
C VAL A 146 8.45 -3.97 4.23
N ALA A 147 8.19 -3.05 5.16
CA ALA A 147 9.07 -1.92 5.41
C ALA A 147 10.50 -2.36 5.80
N ALA A 148 10.64 -3.39 6.63
CA ALA A 148 11.94 -3.94 7.04
C ALA A 148 12.71 -4.52 5.85
N LEU A 149 12.06 -5.34 5.02
CA LEU A 149 12.68 -5.90 3.80
C LEU A 149 13.07 -4.81 2.80
N MET A 150 12.23 -3.79 2.63
CA MET A 150 12.54 -2.65 1.77
C MET A 150 13.77 -1.88 2.24
N LYS A 151 13.88 -1.61 3.55
CA LYS A 151 15.05 -0.96 4.15
C LYS A 151 16.31 -1.79 3.97
N GLU A 152 16.22 -3.10 4.19
CA GLU A 152 17.33 -4.03 4.05
C GLU A 152 17.86 -4.09 2.60
N MET A 153 16.94 -4.07 1.62
CA MET A 153 17.30 -4.03 0.20
C MET A 153 17.84 -2.68 -0.28
N GLY A 154 17.51 -1.60 0.43
CA GLY A 154 17.85 -0.23 0.06
C GLY A 154 17.07 0.30 -1.15
N ALA A 155 16.95 1.62 -1.27
CA ALA A 155 16.07 2.26 -2.25
C ALA A 155 16.43 1.92 -3.72
N GLN A 156 17.72 1.79 -4.04
CA GLN A 156 18.15 1.51 -5.42
C GLN A 156 17.65 0.16 -5.95
N SER A 157 17.41 -0.83 -5.07
CA SER A 157 16.85 -2.12 -5.46
C SER A 157 15.40 -2.03 -5.99
N PHE A 158 14.73 -0.90 -5.77
CA PHE A 158 13.36 -0.62 -6.21
C PHE A 158 13.32 0.27 -7.46
N ALA A 159 14.46 0.50 -8.09
CA ALA A 159 14.54 1.27 -9.32
C ALA A 159 13.80 0.59 -10.49
N ASP A 160 13.83 -0.74 -10.57
CA ASP A 160 13.35 -1.46 -11.75
C ASP A 160 12.63 -2.78 -11.37
N GLY A 161 12.00 -3.42 -12.37
CA GLY A 161 11.43 -4.77 -12.23
C GLY A 161 10.28 -4.89 -11.22
N PHE A 162 10.13 -6.07 -10.64
CA PHE A 162 9.04 -6.36 -9.70
C PHE A 162 9.14 -5.57 -8.40
N ALA A 163 10.35 -5.32 -7.90
CA ALA A 163 10.57 -4.51 -6.71
C ALA A 163 9.98 -3.09 -6.90
N ARG A 164 10.25 -2.42 -8.03
CA ARG A 164 9.63 -1.13 -8.37
C ARG A 164 8.10 -1.20 -8.34
N SER A 165 7.52 -2.25 -8.92
CA SER A 165 6.06 -2.47 -8.90
C SER A 165 5.52 -2.62 -7.47
N CYS A 166 6.21 -3.36 -6.60
CA CYS A 166 5.86 -3.47 -5.18
C CYS A 166 5.92 -2.12 -4.46
N TYR A 167 6.97 -1.32 -4.70
CA TYR A 167 7.10 0.03 -4.13
C TYR A 167 5.92 0.93 -4.53
N ILE A 168 5.61 1.02 -5.83
CA ILE A 168 4.52 1.86 -6.33
C ILE A 168 3.17 1.41 -5.77
N PHE A 169 2.93 0.10 -5.75
CA PHE A 169 1.67 -0.48 -5.31
C PHE A 169 1.42 -0.28 -3.81
N PHE A 170 2.45 -0.38 -2.97
CA PHE A 170 2.27 -0.48 -1.53
C PHE A 170 2.60 0.79 -0.73
N ARG A 171 3.21 1.81 -1.34
CA ARG A 171 3.68 3.02 -0.64
C ARG A 171 2.61 3.79 0.15
N GLY A 172 1.35 3.79 -0.29
CA GLY A 172 0.25 4.41 0.46
C GLY A 172 -0.01 3.71 1.80
N PHE A 173 0.05 2.38 1.82
CA PHE A 173 -0.08 1.58 3.05
C PHE A 173 1.10 1.80 4.01
N LEU A 174 2.29 2.07 3.50
CA LEU A 174 3.47 2.39 4.31
C LEU A 174 3.36 3.75 5.01
N ILE A 175 2.72 4.74 4.38
CA ILE A 175 2.38 6.01 5.04
C ILE A 175 1.34 5.76 6.15
N ALA A 176 0.30 4.97 5.84
CA ALA A 176 -0.74 4.62 6.80
C ALA A 176 -0.20 3.92 8.05
N VAL A 177 0.73 2.97 7.87
CA VAL A 177 1.35 2.26 8.99
C VAL A 177 2.25 3.18 9.80
N ALA A 178 2.90 4.17 9.19
CA ALA A 178 3.71 5.15 9.90
C ALA A 178 2.85 6.04 10.83
N PHE A 179 1.67 6.46 10.36
CA PHE A 179 0.69 7.13 11.23
C PHE A 179 0.22 6.23 12.37
N HIS A 180 -0.16 4.99 12.06
CA HIS A 180 -0.64 4.03 13.06
C HIS A 180 0.43 3.76 14.15
N GLN A 181 1.68 3.61 13.75
CA GLN A 181 2.82 3.38 14.64
C GLN A 181 3.34 4.66 15.30
N GLN A 182 2.76 5.82 14.95
CA GLN A 182 3.19 7.15 15.41
C GLN A 182 4.71 7.34 15.23
N LYS A 183 5.20 7.05 14.03
CA LYS A 183 6.62 7.15 13.67
C LYS A 183 6.80 7.85 12.33
N PRO A 184 7.97 8.46 12.08
CA PRO A 184 8.36 8.92 10.75
C PRO A 184 8.25 7.80 9.70
N CYS A 185 7.83 8.16 8.48
CA CYS A 185 7.78 7.20 7.38
C CYS A 185 9.15 7.14 6.72
N PHE A 186 9.78 5.96 6.68
CA PHE A 186 11.14 5.80 6.14
C PHE A 186 11.29 6.24 4.67
N LEU A 187 10.18 6.28 3.93
CA LEU A 187 10.15 6.74 2.55
C LEU A 187 10.45 8.25 2.42
N GLU A 188 10.50 9.00 3.53
CA GLU A 188 10.96 10.40 3.54
C GLU A 188 12.49 10.54 3.57
N GLU A 189 13.24 9.48 3.87
CA GLU A 189 14.71 9.53 3.89
C GLU A 189 15.26 9.82 2.49
N ASP A 190 16.41 10.48 2.42
CA ASP A 190 17.00 11.00 1.18
C ASP A 190 17.08 9.97 0.04
N GLN A 191 17.50 8.74 0.34
CA GLN A 191 17.60 7.68 -0.67
C GLN A 191 16.25 7.32 -1.32
N TRP A 192 15.15 7.41 -0.56
CA TRP A 192 13.81 7.11 -1.04
C TRP A 192 13.19 8.31 -1.75
N GLN A 193 13.54 9.53 -1.34
CA GLN A 193 13.20 10.75 -2.08
C GLN A 193 13.90 10.79 -3.45
N GLN A 194 15.17 10.38 -3.52
CA GLN A 194 15.91 10.24 -4.78
C GLN A 194 15.30 9.17 -5.69
N LEU A 195 14.86 8.04 -5.13
CA LEU A 195 14.11 7.04 -5.89
C LEU A 195 12.78 7.61 -6.42
N GLY A 196 12.02 8.32 -5.58
CA GLY A 196 10.76 8.97 -5.99
C GLY A 196 10.97 9.97 -7.12
N GLU A 197 12.03 10.78 -7.04
CA GLU A 197 12.42 11.72 -8.08
C GLU A 197 12.80 11.02 -9.40
N ARG A 198 13.56 9.93 -9.33
CA ARG A 198 13.88 9.11 -10.51
C ARG A 198 12.62 8.55 -11.15
N ILE A 199 11.72 7.97 -10.34
CA ILE A 199 10.43 7.43 -10.80
C ILE A 199 9.59 8.52 -11.47
N ARG A 200 9.53 9.72 -10.89
CA ARG A 200 8.82 10.87 -11.46
C ARG A 200 9.34 11.24 -12.85
N VAL A 201 10.65 11.40 -12.98
CA VAL A 201 11.28 11.78 -14.26
C VAL A 201 11.06 10.71 -15.32
N GLU A 202 11.28 9.44 -14.99
CA GLU A 202 11.13 8.33 -15.95
C GLU A 202 9.66 8.12 -16.37
N ASP A 203 8.73 8.10 -15.42
CA ASP A 203 7.32 7.75 -15.70
C ASP A 203 6.53 8.92 -16.31
N SER A 204 6.94 10.17 -16.09
CA SER A 204 6.34 11.33 -16.76
C SER A 204 6.67 11.41 -18.26
N GLN A 205 7.75 10.74 -18.70
CA GLN A 205 8.14 10.66 -20.10
C GLN A 205 7.46 9.52 -20.86
N LYS A 206 6.69 8.66 -20.17
CA LYS A 206 5.99 7.53 -20.79
C LYS A 206 4.79 8.00 -21.61
N LEU A 207 4.38 7.16 -22.55
CA LEU A 207 3.19 7.39 -23.37
C LEU A 207 1.90 7.09 -22.60
N GLY A 208 0.83 7.81 -22.95
CA GLY A 208 -0.52 7.59 -22.43
C GLY A 208 -1.02 8.73 -21.53
N ILE A 209 -2.33 8.94 -21.51
CA ILE A 209 -2.94 10.08 -20.80
C ILE A 209 -2.58 10.09 -19.30
N SER A 210 -2.44 8.91 -18.68
CA SER A 210 -2.05 8.80 -17.27
C SER A 210 -0.67 9.39 -16.94
N SER A 211 0.27 9.43 -17.90
CA SER A 211 1.61 9.97 -17.63
C SER A 211 1.62 11.49 -17.43
N ILE A 212 0.62 12.20 -17.96
CA ILE A 212 0.42 13.65 -17.78
C ILE A 212 0.29 14.01 -16.30
N PHE A 213 -0.28 13.11 -15.50
CA PHE A 213 -0.47 13.32 -14.06
C PHE A 213 0.80 13.02 -13.24
N VAL A 214 1.76 12.24 -13.76
CA VAL A 214 2.86 11.69 -12.97
C VAL A 214 3.71 12.75 -12.29
N ASP A 215 4.01 13.87 -12.97
CA ASP A 215 4.81 14.92 -12.35
C ASP A 215 4.19 15.42 -11.03
N VAL A 216 2.91 15.82 -11.10
CA VAL A 216 2.21 16.38 -9.94
C VAL A 216 1.89 15.29 -8.91
N THR A 217 1.53 14.07 -9.32
CA THR A 217 1.13 13.02 -8.38
C THR A 217 2.32 12.50 -7.58
N GLU A 218 3.50 12.36 -8.19
CA GLU A 218 4.72 11.96 -7.49
C GLU A 218 5.22 13.06 -6.55
N ARG A 219 5.14 14.34 -6.95
CA ARG A 219 5.48 15.47 -6.06
C ARG A 219 4.55 15.56 -4.86
N ILE A 220 3.25 15.28 -5.04
CA ILE A 220 2.30 15.16 -3.93
C ILE A 220 2.73 14.04 -2.99
N PHE A 221 2.98 12.83 -3.52
CA PHE A 221 3.45 11.71 -2.71
C PHE A 221 4.71 12.05 -1.89
N MET A 222 5.70 12.72 -2.51
CA MET A 222 6.94 13.16 -1.85
C MET A 222 6.70 14.17 -0.71
N GLU A 223 5.61 14.94 -0.72
CA GLU A 223 5.22 15.77 0.42
C GLU A 223 4.40 14.98 1.45
N LEU A 224 3.48 14.12 1.02
CA LEU A 224 2.62 13.33 1.90
C LEU A 224 3.41 12.40 2.84
N VAL A 225 4.50 11.84 2.35
CA VAL A 225 5.37 10.93 3.13
C VAL A 225 6.03 11.60 4.34
N LYS A 226 6.14 12.94 4.35
CA LYS A 226 6.69 13.71 5.48
C LYS A 226 5.68 13.92 6.61
N CYS A 227 4.38 13.76 6.32
CA CYS A 227 3.30 14.05 7.27
C CYS A 227 3.40 13.24 8.58
N PRO A 228 3.70 11.92 8.56
CA PRO A 228 3.90 11.15 9.80
C PRO A 228 5.00 11.70 10.71
N ARG A 229 6.11 12.20 10.17
CA ARG A 229 7.18 12.82 10.98
C ARG A 229 6.72 14.08 11.68
N TYR A 230 5.97 14.95 11.00
CA TYR A 230 5.46 16.16 11.64
C TYR A 230 4.56 15.84 12.84
N VAL A 231 3.71 14.82 12.72
CA VAL A 231 2.88 14.35 13.84
C VAL A 231 3.75 13.80 14.97
N TYR A 232 4.69 12.91 14.65
CA TYR A 232 5.61 12.33 15.62
C TYR A 232 6.40 13.39 16.39
N GLU A 233 7.03 14.33 15.69
CA GLU A 233 7.77 15.42 16.32
C GLU A 233 6.82 16.22 17.21
N ALA A 234 5.62 16.56 16.72
CA ALA A 234 4.67 17.38 17.46
C ALA A 234 4.22 16.73 18.78
N GLN A 235 4.01 15.41 18.78
CA GLN A 235 3.73 14.61 19.97
C GLN A 235 4.91 14.60 20.95
N VAL A 236 6.15 14.39 20.46
CA VAL A 236 7.36 14.49 21.28
C VAL A 236 7.48 15.90 21.90
N HIS A 237 7.05 16.92 21.17
CA HIS A 237 7.07 18.30 21.65
C HIS A 237 6.06 18.62 22.73
N GLN A 238 4.86 18.06 22.65
CA GLN A 238 3.84 18.20 23.68
C GLN A 238 4.39 17.82 25.08
N CYS A 239 5.31 16.86 25.15
CA CYS A 239 5.98 16.44 26.40
C CYS A 239 7.07 17.41 26.91
N THR A 240 7.62 18.30 26.07
CA THR A 240 8.83 19.10 26.39
C THR A 240 8.57 20.61 26.54
N GLN A 241 7.45 21.13 26.02
CA GLN A 241 6.98 22.52 26.20
C GLN A 241 7.97 23.65 25.81
N ASN A 242 8.80 23.44 24.78
CA ASN A 242 9.67 24.49 24.25
C ASN A 242 8.99 25.33 23.14
N TYR A 243 8.63 26.57 23.46
CA TYR A 243 7.93 27.49 22.55
C TYR A 243 8.71 27.81 21.26
N GLN A 244 10.03 28.04 21.34
CA GLN A 244 10.84 28.33 20.15
C GLN A 244 10.87 27.14 19.20
N ARG A 245 10.97 25.91 19.74
CA ARG A 245 10.95 24.68 18.94
C ARG A 245 9.59 24.46 18.28
N ALA A 246 8.50 24.75 19.00
CA ALA A 246 7.14 24.70 18.44
C ALA A 246 6.95 25.67 17.26
N LEU A 247 7.52 26.89 17.32
CA LEU A 247 7.47 27.85 16.22
C LEU A 247 8.22 27.37 14.97
N VAL A 248 9.42 26.81 15.14
CA VAL A 248 10.21 26.27 14.02
C VAL A 248 9.46 25.14 13.32
N MET A 249 8.88 24.22 14.08
CA MET A 249 8.09 23.13 13.51
C MET A 249 6.82 23.62 12.84
N SER A 250 6.09 24.55 13.47
CA SER A 250 4.89 25.14 12.89
C SER A 250 5.23 25.79 11.54
N SER A 251 6.36 26.50 11.44
CA SER A 251 6.86 27.05 10.18
C SER A 251 7.16 25.96 9.13
N GLN A 252 7.82 24.86 9.50
CA GLN A 252 8.09 23.75 8.59
C GLN A 252 6.80 23.06 8.10
N ILE A 253 5.86 22.82 9.01
CA ILE A 253 4.55 22.22 8.69
C ILE A 253 3.76 23.12 7.73
N LEU A 254 3.73 24.43 7.99
CA LEU A 254 3.09 25.40 7.10
C LEU A 254 3.78 25.48 5.73
N GLY A 255 5.11 25.34 5.69
CA GLY A 255 5.87 25.23 4.44
C GLY A 255 5.40 24.06 3.58
N THR A 256 5.36 22.85 4.12
CA THR A 256 4.83 21.67 3.41
C THR A 256 3.35 21.80 3.09
N GLN A 257 2.54 22.37 3.99
CA GLN A 257 1.12 22.62 3.71
C GLN A 257 0.94 23.54 2.50
N ASN A 258 1.73 24.61 2.37
CA ASN A 258 1.67 25.53 1.24
C ASN A 258 2.12 24.87 -0.07
N ASN A 259 3.18 24.06 -0.03
CA ASN A 259 3.61 23.27 -1.18
C ASN A 259 2.50 22.31 -1.64
N LEU A 260 1.89 21.57 -0.71
CA LEU A 260 0.76 20.68 -1.02
C LEU A 260 -0.44 21.45 -1.58
N ARG A 261 -0.79 22.63 -1.06
CA ARG A 261 -1.86 23.46 -1.62
C ARG A 261 -1.61 23.82 -3.08
N SER A 262 -0.38 24.23 -3.41
CA SER A 262 0.01 24.53 -4.79
C SER A 262 -0.11 23.32 -5.71
N LEU A 263 0.32 22.14 -5.25
CA LEU A 263 0.22 20.89 -6.00
C LEU A 263 -1.23 20.41 -6.15
N VAL A 264 -2.05 20.56 -5.12
CA VAL A 264 -3.50 20.27 -5.13
C VAL A 264 -4.20 21.11 -6.19
N THR A 265 -3.88 22.40 -6.29
CA THR A 265 -4.42 23.26 -7.37
C THR A 265 -3.98 22.77 -8.74
N GLN A 266 -2.69 22.48 -8.95
CA GLN A 266 -2.19 21.94 -10.22
C GLN A 266 -2.88 20.61 -10.61
N LEU A 267 -3.08 19.70 -9.65
CA LEU A 267 -3.76 18.44 -9.89
C LEU A 267 -5.24 18.65 -10.24
N LYS A 268 -5.93 19.57 -9.57
CA LYS A 268 -7.32 19.95 -9.92
C LYS A 268 -7.43 20.46 -11.35
N ASP A 269 -6.50 21.32 -11.76
CA ASP A 269 -6.49 21.89 -13.12
C ASP A 269 -6.22 20.81 -14.18
N LEU A 270 -5.32 19.85 -13.89
CA LEU A 270 -5.09 18.72 -14.79
C LEU A 270 -6.29 17.77 -14.87
N ILE A 271 -6.94 17.46 -13.74
CA ILE A 271 -8.14 16.63 -13.72
C ILE A 271 -9.26 17.30 -14.52
N SER A 272 -9.51 18.60 -14.31
CA SER A 272 -10.56 19.32 -15.05
C SER A 272 -10.31 19.38 -16.55
N THR A 273 -9.03 19.40 -16.97
CA THR A 273 -8.63 19.45 -18.38
C THR A 273 -8.71 18.08 -19.06
N TYR A 274 -8.20 17.02 -18.42
CA TYR A 274 -7.97 15.71 -19.06
C TYR A 274 -8.92 14.61 -18.59
N GLN A 275 -9.70 14.84 -17.52
CA GLN A 275 -10.69 13.91 -16.95
C GLN A 275 -11.96 14.68 -16.53
N PRO A 276 -12.70 15.28 -17.48
CA PRO A 276 -13.85 16.14 -17.17
C PRO A 276 -15.07 15.37 -16.61
N GLU A 277 -15.13 14.05 -16.82
CA GLU A 277 -16.19 13.21 -16.25
C GLU A 277 -15.90 12.89 -14.78
N VAL A 278 -16.93 12.99 -13.93
CA VAL A 278 -16.85 12.65 -12.50
C VAL A 278 -16.85 11.13 -12.32
N ILE A 279 -15.78 10.49 -12.75
CA ILE A 279 -15.54 9.05 -12.57
C ILE A 279 -14.44 8.89 -11.50
N PRO A 280 -14.61 7.96 -10.53
CA PRO A 280 -13.56 7.62 -9.59
C PRO A 280 -12.24 7.29 -10.32
N SER A 281 -11.18 8.03 -10.00
CA SER A 281 -9.88 7.90 -10.66
C SER A 281 -8.75 8.00 -9.63
N ALA A 282 -7.59 7.40 -9.91
CA ALA A 282 -6.46 7.47 -9.00
C ALA A 282 -6.01 8.92 -8.75
N PRO A 283 -5.90 9.81 -9.77
CA PRO A 283 -5.69 11.24 -9.54
C PRO A 283 -6.75 11.88 -8.63
N GLY A 284 -8.04 11.52 -8.79
CA GLY A 284 -9.12 12.04 -7.94
C GLY A 284 -9.02 11.61 -6.47
N TYR A 285 -8.69 10.34 -6.20
CA TYR A 285 -8.47 9.88 -4.82
C TYR A 285 -7.19 10.46 -4.21
N LEU A 286 -6.13 10.60 -5.00
CA LEU A 286 -4.91 11.30 -4.53
C LEU A 286 -5.21 12.75 -4.19
N LEU A 287 -6.01 13.43 -5.02
CA LEU A 287 -6.45 14.79 -4.75
C LEU A 287 -7.17 14.87 -3.40
N LYS A 288 -8.11 13.95 -3.14
CA LYS A 288 -8.82 13.87 -1.87
C LYS A 288 -7.86 13.63 -0.68
N GLY A 289 -6.94 12.68 -0.80
CA GLY A 289 -5.93 12.42 0.23
C GLY A 289 -5.00 13.61 0.48
N ALA A 290 -4.63 14.35 -0.57
CA ALA A 290 -3.81 15.55 -0.45
C ALA A 290 -4.56 16.71 0.23
N GLU A 291 -5.86 16.88 -0.03
CA GLU A 291 -6.70 17.84 0.67
C GLU A 291 -6.84 17.49 2.16
N ASP A 292 -7.03 16.21 2.48
CA ASP A 292 -7.10 15.72 3.87
C ASP A 292 -5.76 15.99 4.59
N ALA A 293 -4.62 15.77 3.93
CA ALA A 293 -3.30 16.13 4.45
C ALA A 293 -3.12 17.64 4.65
N VAL A 294 -3.59 18.48 3.72
CA VAL A 294 -3.56 19.94 3.88
C VAL A 294 -4.35 20.36 5.12
N HIS A 295 -5.52 19.74 5.36
CA HIS A 295 -6.30 20.01 6.56
C HIS A 295 -5.56 19.55 7.82
N LEU A 296 -5.03 18.32 7.81
CA LEU A 296 -4.29 17.71 8.91
C LEU A 296 -3.13 18.61 9.35
N LEU A 297 -2.27 19.02 8.41
CA LEU A 297 -1.11 19.88 8.67
C LEU A 297 -1.52 21.25 9.21
N GLY A 298 -2.58 21.83 8.67
CA GLY A 298 -3.11 23.11 9.17
C GLY A 298 -3.62 23.03 10.60
N THR A 299 -4.34 21.95 10.94
CA THR A 299 -4.80 21.70 12.31
C THR A 299 -3.63 21.45 13.25
N LEU A 300 -2.66 20.64 12.82
CA LEU A 300 -1.45 20.34 13.59
C LEU A 300 -0.65 21.62 13.92
N ALA A 301 -0.37 22.45 12.91
CA ALA A 301 0.36 23.71 13.09
C ALA A 301 -0.35 24.69 14.03
N ARG A 302 -1.70 24.74 13.98
CA ARG A 302 -2.52 25.55 14.91
C ARG A 302 -2.45 25.00 16.33
N ARG A 303 -2.66 23.69 16.52
CA ARG A 303 -2.65 23.06 17.86
C ARG A 303 -1.29 23.21 18.55
N LEU A 304 -0.18 23.14 17.80
CA LEU A 304 1.18 23.29 18.31
C LEU A 304 1.47 24.62 19.03
N ILE A 305 0.76 25.69 18.68
CA ILE A 305 0.97 27.02 19.27
C ILE A 305 -0.08 27.38 20.32
N MET A 306 -1.00 26.47 20.63
CA MET A 306 -2.01 26.66 21.69
C MET A 306 -1.38 26.47 23.08
N ASN A 307 -2.01 27.08 24.09
CA ASN A 307 -1.65 26.89 25.49
C ASN A 307 -2.91 26.61 26.33
N PRO A 308 -3.07 25.40 26.89
CA PRO A 308 -2.20 24.22 26.74
C PRO A 308 -2.27 23.63 25.31
N ILE A 309 -1.24 22.87 24.92
CA ILE A 309 -1.23 22.14 23.64
C ILE A 309 -2.23 20.97 23.75
N PRO A 310 -3.30 20.94 22.93
CA PRO A 310 -4.27 19.85 22.94
C PRO A 310 -3.67 18.54 22.41
N PRO A 311 -4.31 17.38 22.62
CA PRO A 311 -3.84 16.10 22.09
C PRO A 311 -3.54 16.14 20.59
N LEU A 312 -2.45 15.48 20.21
CA LEU A 312 -1.93 15.42 18.84
C LEU A 312 -1.94 13.99 18.29
N HIS A 313 -2.92 13.18 18.72
CA HIS A 313 -3.05 11.81 18.26
C HIS A 313 -3.71 11.77 16.88
N VAL A 314 -3.13 11.01 15.95
CA VAL A 314 -3.70 10.79 14.63
C VAL A 314 -4.26 9.39 14.58
N TYR A 315 -5.53 9.29 14.19
CA TYR A 315 -6.16 8.02 13.89
C TYR A 315 -5.98 7.74 12.40
N SER A 316 -5.25 6.65 12.11
CA SER A 316 -4.95 6.24 10.73
C SER A 316 -6.23 5.84 10.02
N GLY A 317 -6.42 6.33 8.79
CA GLY A 317 -7.59 6.00 7.97
C GLY A 317 -7.72 4.50 7.70
N LEU A 318 -6.59 3.77 7.60
CA LEU A 318 -6.62 2.31 7.46
C LEU A 318 -7.16 1.63 8.71
N THR A 319 -6.73 2.10 9.89
CA THR A 319 -7.26 1.59 11.17
C THR A 319 -8.76 1.86 11.24
N TRP A 320 -9.20 3.06 10.89
CA TRP A 320 -10.63 3.38 10.82
C TRP A 320 -11.40 2.45 9.86
N LEU A 321 -10.86 2.18 8.67
CA LEU A 321 -11.48 1.29 7.69
C LEU A 321 -11.60 -0.16 8.18
N ILE A 322 -10.59 -0.65 8.90
CA ILE A 322 -10.55 -2.00 9.47
C ILE A 322 -11.51 -2.10 10.66
N ASP A 323 -11.41 -1.18 11.62
CA ASP A 323 -12.20 -1.20 12.85
C ASP A 323 -13.72 -1.09 12.57
N ASN A 324 -14.09 -0.40 11.49
CA ASN A 324 -15.48 -0.27 11.04
C ASN A 324 -15.88 -1.31 9.99
N MET A 325 -15.04 -2.31 9.74
CA MET A 325 -15.28 -3.42 8.81
C MET A 325 -15.56 -3.00 7.36
N TYR A 326 -15.23 -1.77 6.96
CA TYR A 326 -15.49 -1.26 5.61
C TYR A 326 -14.78 -2.10 4.55
N ILE A 327 -13.51 -2.46 4.77
CA ILE A 327 -12.76 -3.31 3.84
C ILE A 327 -13.30 -4.75 3.85
N ALA A 328 -13.84 -5.24 4.96
CA ALA A 328 -14.46 -6.57 5.06
C ALA A 328 -15.84 -6.62 4.36
N TYR A 329 -16.53 -5.49 4.25
CA TYR A 329 -17.81 -5.36 3.52
C TYR A 329 -17.66 -4.94 2.07
N ASP A 330 -16.65 -4.17 1.69
CA ASP A 330 -16.41 -3.81 0.29
C ASP A 330 -14.90 -3.69 0.02
N ALA A 331 -14.38 -4.62 -0.76
CA ALA A 331 -12.97 -4.69 -1.10
C ALA A 331 -12.45 -3.44 -1.81
N ARG A 332 -13.33 -2.64 -2.46
CA ARG A 332 -12.93 -1.43 -3.18
C ARG A 332 -12.31 -0.38 -2.28
N TRP A 333 -12.64 -0.37 -0.98
CA TRP A 333 -12.03 0.54 -0.02
C TRP A 333 -10.50 0.44 0.02
N LEU A 334 -9.93 -0.73 -0.27
CA LEU A 334 -8.47 -0.87 -0.38
C LEU A 334 -7.88 -0.02 -1.50
N ASP A 335 -8.54 0.02 -2.64
CA ASP A 335 -8.07 0.77 -3.80
C ASP A 335 -8.21 2.27 -3.61
N GLU A 336 -9.37 2.70 -3.10
CA GLU A 336 -9.66 4.09 -2.78
C GLU A 336 -8.64 4.61 -1.76
N PHE A 337 -8.38 3.79 -0.73
CA PHE A 337 -7.38 4.07 0.29
C PHE A 337 -5.96 4.13 -0.30
N ALA A 338 -5.56 3.13 -1.08
CA ALA A 338 -4.24 3.09 -1.72
C ALA A 338 -4.01 4.29 -2.65
N CYS A 339 -5.01 4.63 -3.48
CA CYS A 339 -4.94 5.76 -4.40
C CYS A 339 -4.90 7.12 -3.68
N SER A 340 -5.44 7.21 -2.45
CA SER A 340 -5.31 8.40 -1.60
C SER A 340 -3.93 8.56 -0.94
N MET A 341 -3.00 7.61 -1.19
CA MET A 341 -1.70 7.51 -0.51
C MET A 341 -1.81 7.34 1.01
N GLY A 342 -2.88 6.66 1.45
CA GLY A 342 -3.10 6.34 2.85
C GLY A 342 -3.66 7.48 3.71
N LEU A 343 -4.15 8.55 3.08
CA LEU A 343 -4.69 9.72 3.78
C LEU A 343 -6.22 9.71 3.88
N LEU A 344 -6.92 8.88 3.08
CA LEU A 344 -8.37 8.76 3.15
C LEU A 344 -8.81 8.32 4.55
N GLY A 345 -9.55 9.18 5.25
CA GLY A 345 -10.02 8.95 6.61
C GLY A 345 -8.97 9.19 7.71
N THR A 346 -7.74 9.55 7.37
CA THR A 346 -6.69 9.87 8.35
C THR A 346 -6.97 11.25 8.95
N THR A 347 -7.13 11.32 10.28
CA THR A 347 -7.51 12.56 10.97
C THR A 347 -6.85 12.70 12.35
N LEU A 348 -6.72 13.94 12.81
CA LEU A 348 -6.41 14.22 14.22
C LEU A 348 -7.65 13.97 15.06
N VAL A 349 -7.50 13.20 16.14
CA VAL A 349 -8.53 13.01 17.15
C VAL A 349 -8.28 13.94 18.33
N ASP A 350 -9.35 14.27 19.06
CA ASP A 350 -9.30 15.13 20.25
C ASP A 350 -9.01 14.36 21.53
#